data_AF-A0A2W4WH36-F1
#
_entry.id   AF-A0A2W4WH36-F1
#
_cell.length_a   1.000
_cell.length_b   1.000
_cell.length_c   1.000
_cell.angle_alpha   90.00
_cell.angle_beta   90.00
_cell.angle_gamma   90.00
#
_symmetry.space_group_name_H-M   'P 1'
#
loop_
_entity.id
_entity.type
_entity.pdbx_description
1 polymer ?
#
loop_
_entity_poly.entity_id
_entity_poly.type
_entity_poly.pdbx_seq_one_letter_code
_entity_poly.pdbx_strand_id
1 'polypeptide(L)'
;MTVHLPEIGITNCRRAKTLLEEYPQNIVGSFWIMSGYGFDKKEIPSWWIDNHFEDNQAQSIIDGYETGLFDGEHNNPLYLGFCIIVVAAPDNPASLSYVIQHLRMWEGEGIGLLRIMANYNIPAITEVIYPESFLKYRYGYAGERNTYRNLRVSLDHWSVQIWEDYCSYQMSNRGQQIFYEYCKRINVIKDEVQATVEKGSKALVLTEGETDPIYIRTALALLGKTKILDLVDIEWVGASVGQGKSINTGDSGLNNTRDVLLSNPKFLTRKVLLLYDCDTKKQSADYDNLKIRSIPRQENRKIKKGIENLFPDHLFTKEFYTPKTKIGDYGEVNQIQEFQKMRFCTWMCSQKKDAKDFADFKVIVDILNDFLNESLE
;
A
#
# COMPACT_ATOMS: atom_id res chain seq x y z
N MET A 1 6.52 -4.56 -20.26
CA MET A 1 5.74 -3.89 -21.32
C MET A 1 5.53 -2.47 -20.82
N THR A 2 6.35 -1.54 -21.30
CA THR A 2 6.40 -0.15 -20.85
C THR A 2 5.11 0.52 -21.33
N VAL A 3 4.29 1.04 -20.42
CA VAL A 3 3.21 1.93 -20.82
C VAL A 3 3.89 3.23 -21.26
N HIS A 4 3.97 3.43 -22.57
CA HIS A 4 4.24 4.74 -23.12
C HIS A 4 3.07 5.64 -22.75
N LEU A 5 3.24 6.42 -21.69
CA LEU A 5 2.42 7.60 -21.49
C LEU A 5 2.73 8.55 -22.66
N PRO A 6 1.73 8.97 -23.45
CA PRO A 6 1.95 9.90 -24.53
C PRO A 6 2.39 11.23 -23.90
N GLU A 7 3.55 11.70 -24.37
CA GLU A 7 4.21 12.96 -24.04
C GLU A 7 4.84 13.00 -22.63
N ILE A 8 6.12 12.64 -22.58
CA ILE A 8 7.04 13.19 -21.58
C ILE A 8 7.32 14.64 -21.97
N GLY A 9 6.70 15.55 -21.24
CA GLY A 9 7.00 16.97 -21.21
C GLY A 9 6.63 17.46 -19.81
N ILE A 10 7.38 18.42 -19.27
CA ILE A 10 7.10 19.03 -17.98
C ILE A 10 5.69 19.64 -18.04
N THR A 11 4.69 18.89 -17.56
CA THR A 11 3.35 19.44 -17.42
C THR A 11 3.35 20.43 -16.27
N ASN A 12 2.46 21.41 -16.31
CA ASN A 12 2.07 22.14 -15.11
C ASN A 12 1.77 21.14 -13.96
N CYS A 13 2.00 21.54 -12.70
CA CYS A 13 1.71 20.72 -11.51
C CYS A 13 0.30 20.11 -11.51
N ARG A 14 -0.61 20.67 -12.32
CA ARG A 14 -1.97 20.20 -12.55
C ARG A 14 -2.05 18.71 -12.91
N ARG A 15 -1.15 18.15 -13.73
CA ARG A 15 -1.24 16.72 -14.09
C ARG A 15 -0.90 15.80 -12.92
N ALA A 16 0.20 16.07 -12.22
CA ALA A 16 0.56 15.37 -10.99
C ALA A 16 -0.55 15.51 -9.94
N LYS A 17 -1.09 16.72 -9.79
CA LYS A 17 -2.21 17.02 -8.89
C LYS A 17 -3.46 16.22 -9.24
N THR A 18 -3.92 16.28 -10.49
CA THR A 18 -5.06 15.50 -10.99
C THR A 18 -4.86 14.01 -10.76
N LEU A 19 -3.65 13.50 -11.00
CA LEU A 19 -3.35 12.09 -10.78
C LEU A 19 -3.44 11.69 -9.30
N LEU A 20 -2.89 12.50 -8.40
CA LEU A 20 -2.97 12.29 -6.95
C LEU A 20 -4.40 12.47 -6.40
N GLU A 21 -5.20 13.37 -6.97
CA GLU A 21 -6.57 13.66 -6.53
C GLU A 21 -7.60 12.65 -7.07
N GLU A 22 -7.49 12.26 -8.35
CA GLU A 22 -8.45 11.36 -9.00
C GLU A 22 -8.08 9.88 -8.83
N TYR A 23 -6.79 9.56 -8.71
CA TYR A 23 -6.29 8.18 -8.63
C TYR A 23 -5.28 7.96 -7.49
N PRO A 24 -5.52 8.43 -6.25
CA PRO A 24 -4.58 8.27 -5.13
C PRO A 24 -4.24 6.80 -4.85
N GLN A 25 -5.19 5.89 -5.05
CA GLN A 25 -5.02 4.45 -4.86
C GLN A 25 -4.05 3.81 -5.88
N ASN A 26 -3.81 4.47 -7.01
CA ASN A 26 -2.88 3.99 -8.04
C ASN A 26 -1.45 4.49 -7.77
N ILE A 27 -1.26 5.34 -6.76
CA ILE A 27 0.06 5.89 -6.44
C ILE A 27 0.76 4.95 -5.49
N VAL A 28 1.76 4.26 -6.01
CA VAL A 28 2.45 3.23 -5.24
C VAL A 28 3.59 3.87 -4.43
N GLY A 29 4.18 4.96 -4.92
CA GLY A 29 5.16 5.74 -4.16
C GLY A 29 5.55 7.03 -4.85
N SER A 30 6.33 7.87 -4.16
CA SER A 30 6.95 9.04 -4.77
C SER A 30 8.37 9.28 -4.28
N PHE A 31 9.19 9.88 -5.15
CA PHE A 31 10.55 10.30 -4.87
C PHE A 31 10.66 11.81 -5.09
N TRP A 32 11.15 12.53 -4.09
CA TRP A 32 11.30 13.98 -4.08
C TRP A 32 12.78 14.30 -4.13
N ILE A 33 13.25 14.68 -5.31
CA ILE A 33 14.65 14.96 -5.62
C ILE A 33 14.85 16.47 -5.64
N MET A 34 15.50 17.04 -4.62
CA MET A 34 15.82 18.47 -4.60
C MET A 34 17.16 18.73 -5.29
N SER A 35 17.18 19.72 -6.18
CA SER A 35 18.41 20.18 -6.84
C SER A 35 18.94 21.42 -6.09
N GLY A 36 20.10 21.25 -5.46
CA GLY A 36 20.59 22.16 -4.44
C GLY A 36 21.18 23.48 -4.91
N TYR A 37 20.42 24.33 -5.59
CA TYR A 37 20.90 25.65 -6.01
C TYR A 37 20.86 26.64 -4.83
N GLY A 38 21.94 26.75 -4.05
CA GLY A 38 22.02 27.69 -2.92
C GLY A 38 22.29 27.05 -1.54
N PHE A 39 22.60 25.74 -1.48
CA PHE A 39 23.01 25.09 -0.22
C PHE A 39 24.48 25.32 0.13
N ASP A 40 25.21 26.12 -0.66
CA ASP A 40 26.66 26.36 -0.54
C ASP A 40 27.12 26.83 0.85
N LYS A 41 26.19 27.19 1.75
CA LYS A 41 26.47 27.68 3.11
C LYS A 41 25.54 27.16 4.22
N LYS A 42 24.59 26.26 3.98
CA LYS A 42 23.67 25.74 5.02
C LYS A 42 23.64 24.22 5.00
N GLU A 43 23.93 23.58 6.14
CA GLU A 43 23.78 22.14 6.30
C GLU A 43 22.31 21.75 6.11
N ILE A 44 22.09 20.74 5.25
CA ILE A 44 20.76 20.13 5.10
C ILE A 44 20.43 19.44 6.44
N PRO A 45 19.25 19.68 7.02
CA PRO A 45 18.90 19.01 8.25
C PRO A 45 18.90 17.49 8.06
N SER A 46 19.52 16.76 9.00
CA SER A 46 19.62 15.30 8.94
C SER A 46 18.27 14.58 8.95
N TRP A 47 17.17 15.26 9.33
CA TRP A 47 15.82 14.73 9.24
C TRP A 47 15.22 14.81 7.82
N TRP A 48 15.78 15.63 6.93
CA TRP A 48 15.31 15.74 5.53
C TRP A 48 15.82 14.58 4.66
N ILE A 49 17.01 14.08 4.97
CA ILE A 49 17.61 12.89 4.38
C ILE A 49 17.22 11.74 5.31
N ASP A 50 16.48 10.75 4.84
CA ASP A 50 16.06 9.56 5.63
C ASP A 50 14.79 9.71 6.50
N ASN A 51 13.71 10.30 5.98
CA ASN A 51 12.36 10.22 6.61
C ASN A 51 11.75 8.80 6.62
N HIS A 52 12.56 7.75 6.55
CA HIS A 52 12.17 6.45 6.02
C HIS A 52 11.21 5.63 6.89
N PHE A 53 10.75 6.14 8.05
CA PHE A 53 10.01 5.33 9.03
C PHE A 53 8.98 6.07 9.92
N GLU A 54 8.49 7.25 9.54
CA GLU A 54 7.38 7.92 10.27
C GLU A 54 6.03 7.77 9.55
N ASP A 55 4.94 7.73 10.32
CA ASP A 55 3.58 7.83 9.79
C ASP A 55 3.42 9.19 9.08
N ASN A 56 3.01 9.17 7.81
CA ASN A 56 2.77 10.36 6.97
C ASN A 56 4.00 11.25 6.68
N GLN A 57 5.02 10.68 6.01
CA GLN A 57 6.24 11.38 5.55
C GLN A 57 6.00 12.70 4.82
N ALA A 58 4.91 12.79 4.04
CA ALA A 58 4.56 14.02 3.34
C ALA A 58 4.24 15.18 4.31
N GLN A 59 3.63 14.87 5.45
CA GLN A 59 3.36 15.85 6.52
C GLN A 59 4.65 16.31 7.20
N SER A 60 5.59 15.42 7.51
CA SER A 60 6.88 15.82 8.09
C SER A 60 7.66 16.78 7.19
N ILE A 61 7.55 16.63 5.86
CA ILE A 61 8.14 17.55 4.88
C ILE A 61 7.42 18.91 4.90
N ILE A 62 6.09 18.93 5.02
CA ILE A 62 5.29 20.15 5.15
C ILE A 62 5.65 20.91 6.43
N ASP A 63 5.71 20.21 7.56
CA ASP A 63 6.03 20.82 8.87
C ASP A 63 7.43 21.43 8.86
N GLY A 64 8.39 20.74 8.23
CA GLY A 64 9.72 21.26 7.99
C GLY A 64 9.75 22.52 7.12
N TYR A 65 8.83 22.65 6.16
CA TYR A 65 8.68 23.86 5.36
C TYR A 65 8.03 25.01 6.15
N GLU A 66 6.94 24.72 6.87
CA GLU A 66 6.13 25.71 7.59
C GLU A 66 6.85 26.28 8.83
N THR A 67 7.83 25.56 9.39
CA THR A 67 8.67 26.02 10.50
C THR A 67 9.74 27.05 10.10
N GLY A 68 9.80 27.45 8.82
CA GLY A 68 10.71 28.50 8.34
C GLY A 68 12.15 28.03 8.14
N LEU A 69 12.42 26.72 8.16
CA LEU A 69 13.74 26.16 7.80
C LEU A 69 14.14 26.53 6.35
N PHE A 70 13.17 26.92 5.53
CA PHE A 70 13.36 27.30 4.13
C PHE A 70 12.66 28.64 3.82
N ASP A 71 13.21 29.76 4.32
CA ASP A 71 12.70 31.10 4.01
C ASP A 71 12.66 31.37 2.49
N GLY A 72 11.46 31.54 1.95
CA GLY A 72 11.10 31.56 0.52
C GLY A 72 11.56 32.77 -0.31
N GLU A 73 12.71 33.36 -0.02
CA GLU A 73 13.26 34.41 -0.89
C GLU A 73 13.83 33.82 -2.20
N HIS A 74 13.97 34.66 -3.25
CA HIS A 74 14.44 34.27 -4.58
C HIS A 74 15.84 33.60 -4.63
N ASN A 75 16.54 33.49 -3.50
CA ASN A 75 17.80 32.79 -3.31
C ASN A 75 17.67 31.51 -2.45
N ASN A 76 16.46 30.96 -2.32
CA ASN A 76 16.22 29.76 -1.51
C ASN A 76 16.69 28.47 -2.23
N PRO A 77 17.48 27.62 -1.57
CA PRO A 77 17.96 26.35 -2.12
C PRO A 77 16.90 25.33 -2.54
N LEU A 78 15.63 25.52 -2.16
CA LEU A 78 14.52 24.70 -2.59
C LEU A 78 13.80 25.20 -3.85
N TYR A 79 14.36 26.18 -4.57
CA TYR A 79 13.72 26.75 -5.76
C TYR A 79 13.41 25.70 -6.84
N LEU A 80 14.07 24.55 -6.78
CA LEU A 80 14.07 23.60 -7.87
C LEU A 80 14.23 22.15 -7.40
N GLY A 81 13.21 21.33 -7.64
CA GLY A 81 13.23 19.89 -7.40
C GLY A 81 12.43 19.13 -8.45
N PHE A 82 12.54 17.81 -8.43
CA PHE A 82 11.75 16.90 -9.24
C PHE A 82 11.00 15.96 -8.29
N CYS A 83 9.72 15.72 -8.54
CA CYS A 83 9.00 14.61 -7.95
C CYS A 83 8.83 13.52 -9.00
N ILE A 84 9.17 12.29 -8.67
CA ILE A 84 8.85 11.10 -9.45
C ILE A 84 7.68 10.45 -8.74
N ILE A 85 6.51 10.45 -9.37
CA ILE A 85 5.32 9.76 -8.87
C ILE A 85 5.24 8.42 -9.58
N VAL A 86 5.34 7.32 -8.85
CA VAL A 86 5.21 5.98 -9.41
C VAL A 86 3.75 5.59 -9.38
N VAL A 87 3.23 5.23 -10.55
CA VAL A 87 1.81 5.00 -10.81
C VAL A 87 1.61 3.58 -11.32
N ALA A 88 0.76 2.84 -10.64
CA ALA A 88 0.16 1.63 -11.14
C ALA A 88 -0.86 1.97 -12.24
N ALA A 89 -0.75 1.38 -13.44
CA ALA A 89 -1.74 1.64 -14.49
C ALA A 89 -3.15 1.23 -14.00
N PRO A 90 -4.22 2.01 -14.26
CA PRO A 90 -5.56 1.68 -13.76
C PRO A 90 -6.07 0.31 -14.24
N ASP A 91 -5.69 -0.07 -15.45
CA ASP A 91 -5.98 -1.35 -16.09
C ASP A 91 -4.93 -2.42 -15.79
N ASN A 92 -3.75 -2.04 -15.24
CA ASN A 92 -2.63 -2.91 -14.87
C ASN A 92 -1.60 -2.29 -13.87
N PRO A 93 -1.81 -2.30 -12.54
CA PRO A 93 -0.91 -1.97 -11.44
C PRO A 93 0.38 -2.75 -11.39
N ALA A 94 0.43 -3.90 -12.04
CA ALA A 94 1.69 -4.59 -12.25
C ALA A 94 2.52 -3.99 -13.40
N SER A 95 1.90 -3.15 -14.22
CA SER A 95 2.56 -2.24 -15.12
C SER A 95 2.76 -0.90 -14.41
N LEU A 96 3.94 -0.77 -13.81
CA LEU A 96 4.36 0.49 -13.24
C LEU A 96 4.67 1.47 -14.37
N SER A 97 4.09 2.65 -14.26
CA SER A 97 4.46 3.86 -14.98
C SER A 97 4.98 4.87 -13.97
N TYR A 98 5.60 5.94 -14.43
CA TYR A 98 5.97 7.03 -13.53
C TYR A 98 5.74 8.37 -14.22
N VAL A 99 5.43 9.37 -13.40
CA VAL A 99 5.31 10.77 -13.81
C VAL A 99 6.45 11.51 -13.17
N ILE A 100 7.33 12.11 -13.97
CA ILE A 100 8.35 13.01 -13.48
C ILE A 100 7.81 14.43 -13.60
N GLN A 101 7.71 15.11 -12.47
CA GLN A 101 7.23 16.46 -12.38
C GLN A 101 8.35 17.36 -11.85
N HIS A 102 8.74 18.35 -12.65
CA HIS A 102 9.57 19.44 -12.15
C HIS A 102 8.73 20.35 -11.25
N LEU A 103 9.23 20.67 -10.06
CA LEU A 103 8.52 21.41 -9.04
C LEU A 103 9.35 22.59 -8.55
N ARG A 104 8.66 23.70 -8.29
CA ARG A 104 9.13 24.69 -7.32
C ARG A 104 8.55 24.31 -5.97
N MET A 105 9.34 24.37 -4.91
CA MET A 105 8.84 24.19 -3.54
C MET A 105 8.21 25.49 -3.04
N TRP A 106 7.02 25.78 -3.56
CA TRP A 106 6.13 26.86 -3.12
C TRP A 106 4.72 26.29 -2.91
N GLU A 107 3.88 27.01 -2.18
CA GLU A 107 2.53 26.57 -1.77
C GLU A 107 1.66 26.07 -2.94
N GLY A 108 1.81 26.66 -4.13
CA GLY A 108 0.99 26.33 -5.30
C GLY A 108 1.42 25.09 -6.09
N GLU A 109 2.61 24.53 -5.86
CA GLU A 109 3.10 23.33 -6.57
C GLU A 109 3.57 22.26 -5.58
N GLY A 110 4.84 22.25 -5.18
CA GLY A 110 5.42 21.17 -4.38
C GLY A 110 4.68 20.93 -3.05
N ILE A 111 4.44 21.99 -2.28
CA ILE A 111 3.71 21.89 -1.01
C ILE A 111 2.24 21.49 -1.22
N GLY A 112 1.61 21.98 -2.28
CA GLY A 112 0.25 21.58 -2.64
C GLY A 112 0.14 20.08 -2.94
N LEU A 113 1.10 19.51 -3.67
CA LEU A 113 1.16 18.06 -3.93
C LEU A 113 1.45 17.26 -2.65
N LEU A 114 2.39 17.70 -1.81
CA LEU A 114 2.65 17.06 -0.52
C LEU A 114 1.42 17.06 0.38
N ARG A 115 0.64 18.15 0.40
CA ARG A 115 -0.61 18.22 1.19
C ARG A 115 -1.63 17.19 0.69
N ILE A 116 -1.77 17.01 -0.62
CA ILE A 116 -2.63 15.97 -1.20
C ILE A 116 -2.12 14.59 -0.80
N MET A 117 -0.83 14.34 -0.93
CA MET A 117 -0.20 13.08 -0.54
C MET A 117 -0.38 12.78 0.94
N ALA A 118 -0.22 13.77 1.81
CA ALA A 118 -0.41 13.64 3.24
C ALA A 118 -1.85 13.27 3.60
N ASN A 119 -2.83 13.86 2.90
CA ASN A 119 -4.25 13.53 3.09
C ASN A 119 -4.56 12.07 2.72
N TYR A 120 -3.88 11.53 1.71
CA TYR A 120 -4.06 10.15 1.25
C TYR A 120 -3.03 9.17 1.85
N ASN A 121 -2.18 9.62 2.77
CA ASN A 121 -1.09 8.84 3.37
C ASN A 121 -0.16 8.18 2.32
N ILE A 122 0.12 8.90 1.23
CA ILE A 122 0.99 8.43 0.15
C ILE A 122 2.46 8.67 0.56
N PRO A 123 3.34 7.66 0.48
CA PRO A 123 4.76 7.80 0.84
C PRO A 123 5.50 8.84 -0.01
N ALA A 124 6.33 9.66 0.64
CA ALA A 124 7.13 10.72 0.04
C ALA A 124 8.61 10.55 0.42
N ILE A 125 9.35 9.79 -0.38
CA ILE A 125 10.77 9.53 -0.14
C ILE A 125 11.56 10.73 -0.64
N THR A 126 12.37 11.36 0.20
CA THR A 126 13.18 12.53 -0.15
C THR A 126 14.64 12.17 -0.43
N GLU A 127 15.20 12.77 -1.47
CA GLU A 127 16.63 12.74 -1.81
C GLU A 127 17.11 14.15 -2.17
N VAL A 128 18.38 14.46 -1.87
CA VAL A 128 19.00 15.75 -2.21
C VAL A 128 20.26 15.51 -3.02
N ILE A 129 20.33 16.13 -4.21
CA ILE A 129 21.46 15.98 -5.13
C ILE A 129 21.94 17.33 -5.65
N TYR A 130 23.25 17.43 -5.90
CA TYR A 130 23.90 18.60 -6.48
C TYR A 130 24.17 18.34 -7.97
N PRO A 131 23.40 18.93 -8.91
CA PRO A 131 23.41 18.54 -10.32
C PRO A 131 24.63 19.04 -11.12
N GLU A 132 25.51 19.85 -10.53
CA GLU A 132 26.62 20.50 -11.27
C GLU A 132 27.55 19.51 -11.98
N SER A 133 27.88 18.40 -11.33
CA SER A 133 28.74 17.36 -11.88
C SER A 133 28.10 16.63 -13.07
N PHE A 134 26.78 16.40 -13.03
CA PHE A 134 26.04 15.77 -14.15
C PHE A 134 26.13 16.61 -15.41
N LEU A 135 25.75 17.88 -15.26
CA LEU A 135 25.57 18.80 -16.36
C LEU A 135 26.92 19.08 -17.04
N LYS A 136 27.97 19.19 -16.21
CA LYS A 136 29.36 19.30 -16.66
C LYS A 136 29.82 18.07 -17.46
N TYR A 137 29.51 16.86 -17.00
CA TYR A 137 30.02 15.63 -17.60
C TYR A 137 29.29 15.25 -18.90
N ARG A 138 27.97 15.47 -18.98
CA ARG A 138 27.16 15.10 -20.15
C ARG A 138 27.15 16.18 -21.25
N TYR A 139 27.19 17.46 -20.89
CA TYR A 139 26.95 18.55 -21.84
C TYR A 139 28.14 19.51 -22.05
N GLY A 140 29.25 19.31 -21.32
CA GLY A 140 30.46 20.12 -21.44
C GLY A 140 30.32 21.50 -20.79
N TYR A 141 31.42 22.03 -20.27
CA TYR A 141 31.46 23.33 -19.61
C TYR A 141 31.40 24.44 -20.67
N ALA A 142 30.21 24.95 -20.99
CA ALA A 142 30.06 26.17 -21.79
C ALA A 142 29.90 27.35 -20.83
N GLY A 143 30.98 28.11 -20.63
CA GLY A 143 31.09 29.16 -19.61
C GLY A 143 29.92 30.17 -19.58
N GLU A 144 29.61 30.62 -18.36
CA GLU A 144 28.79 31.76 -17.86
C GLU A 144 27.53 32.27 -18.61
N ARG A 145 27.20 31.81 -19.83
CA ARG A 145 26.03 32.25 -20.61
C ARG A 145 25.09 31.14 -21.06
N ASN A 146 25.37 29.89 -20.69
CA ASN A 146 24.46 28.76 -20.83
C ASN A 146 23.85 28.35 -19.48
N THR A 147 23.35 29.34 -18.75
CA THR A 147 22.61 29.10 -17.51
C THR A 147 21.28 28.43 -17.82
N TYR A 148 20.84 27.60 -16.88
CA TYR A 148 19.54 26.93 -16.65
C TYR A 148 18.35 27.21 -17.60
N ARG A 149 18.18 28.44 -18.10
CA ARG A 149 17.21 28.81 -19.13
C ARG A 149 17.32 27.95 -20.40
N ASN A 150 18.53 27.58 -20.80
CA ASN A 150 18.75 26.66 -21.93
C ASN A 150 18.46 25.20 -21.57
N LEU A 151 18.70 24.80 -20.32
CA LEU A 151 18.27 23.51 -19.77
C LEU A 151 16.76 23.35 -19.82
N ARG A 152 15.99 24.35 -19.39
CA ARG A 152 14.52 24.33 -19.45
C ARG A 152 13.99 24.12 -20.87
N VAL A 153 14.53 24.86 -21.85
CA VAL A 153 14.16 24.71 -23.27
C VAL A 153 14.56 23.33 -23.81
N SER A 154 15.63 22.73 -23.28
CA SER A 154 16.10 21.39 -23.67
C SER A 154 15.32 20.26 -23.00
N LEU A 155 14.97 20.40 -21.71
CA LEU A 155 14.25 19.44 -20.87
C LEU A 155 12.85 19.14 -21.43
N ASP A 156 12.19 20.15 -22.01
CA ASP A 156 10.89 20.01 -22.67
C ASP A 156 10.94 19.10 -23.92
N HIS A 157 12.13 18.76 -24.42
CA HIS A 157 12.35 17.95 -25.62
C HIS A 157 13.15 16.67 -25.36
N TRP A 158 13.37 16.30 -24.09
CA TRP A 158 14.10 15.08 -23.74
C TRP A 158 13.25 13.83 -23.96
N SER A 159 13.86 12.80 -24.56
CA SER A 159 13.21 11.49 -24.69
C SER A 159 13.14 10.77 -23.33
N VAL A 160 12.27 9.75 -23.24
CA VAL A 160 12.11 8.86 -22.08
C VAL A 160 13.47 8.35 -21.59
N GLN A 161 14.31 7.89 -22.52
CA GLN A 161 15.64 7.34 -22.21
C GLN A 161 16.57 8.37 -21.56
N ILE A 162 16.51 9.64 -22.00
CA ILE A 162 17.34 10.70 -21.41
C ILE A 162 16.86 11.03 -20.00
N TRP A 163 15.56 10.95 -19.75
CA TRP A 163 14.99 11.09 -18.41
C TRP A 163 15.32 9.91 -17.50
N GLU A 164 15.28 8.67 -18.00
CA GLU A 164 15.72 7.48 -17.24
C GLU A 164 17.21 7.57 -16.90
N ASP A 165 18.05 7.96 -17.86
CA ASP A 165 19.48 8.22 -17.64
C ASP A 165 19.70 9.35 -16.62
N TYR A 166 18.90 10.42 -16.68
CA TYR A 166 18.99 11.55 -15.76
C TYR A 166 18.52 11.20 -14.35
N CYS A 167 17.38 10.52 -14.21
CA CYS A 167 16.88 10.03 -12.93
C CYS A 167 17.85 9.01 -12.33
N SER A 168 18.37 8.09 -13.13
CA SER A 168 19.42 7.16 -12.69
C SER A 168 20.68 7.91 -12.25
N TYR A 169 21.13 8.93 -12.98
CA TYR A 169 22.30 9.71 -12.56
C TYR A 169 22.04 10.54 -11.29
N GLN A 170 20.87 11.19 -11.20
CA GLN A 170 20.54 12.07 -10.09
C GLN A 170 20.29 11.24 -8.84
N MET A 171 19.53 10.14 -8.90
CA MET A 171 19.32 9.29 -7.72
C MET A 171 20.65 8.81 -7.17
N SER A 172 20.84 9.00 -5.87
CA SER A 172 22.01 8.45 -5.19
C SER A 172 22.07 6.93 -5.42
N ASN A 173 23.25 6.30 -5.31
CA ASN A 173 23.33 4.82 -5.35
C ASN A 173 22.34 4.17 -4.36
N ARG A 174 22.09 4.85 -3.24
CA ARG A 174 21.08 4.48 -2.24
C ARG A 174 19.65 4.64 -2.77
N GLY A 175 19.34 5.75 -3.44
CA GLY A 175 18.06 6.00 -4.08
C GLY A 175 17.69 4.98 -5.14
N GLN A 176 18.64 4.68 -6.03
CA GLN A 176 18.49 3.62 -7.02
C GLN A 176 18.21 2.26 -6.36
N GLN A 177 18.91 1.96 -5.26
CA GLN A 177 18.69 0.74 -4.49
C GLN A 177 17.29 0.72 -3.85
N ILE A 178 16.81 1.83 -3.30
CA ILE A 178 15.46 1.94 -2.72
C ILE A 178 14.40 1.73 -3.82
N PHE A 179 14.55 2.39 -4.97
CA PHE A 179 13.63 2.22 -6.10
C PHE A 179 13.64 0.78 -6.63
N TYR A 180 14.82 0.16 -6.72
CA TYR A 180 14.97 -1.23 -7.12
C TYR A 180 14.28 -2.19 -6.13
N GLU A 181 14.53 -2.04 -4.83
CA GLU A 181 13.88 -2.87 -3.79
C GLU A 181 12.37 -2.63 -3.74
N TYR A 182 11.93 -1.40 -4.00
CA TYR A 182 10.51 -1.06 -4.11
C TYR A 182 9.84 -1.80 -5.28
N CYS A 183 10.43 -1.74 -6.48
CA CYS A 183 9.94 -2.46 -7.66
C CYS A 183 9.95 -3.97 -7.44
N LYS A 184 11.01 -4.50 -6.80
CA LYS A 184 11.13 -5.91 -6.46
C LYS A 184 10.02 -6.36 -5.52
N ARG A 185 9.70 -5.58 -4.48
CA ARG A 185 8.61 -5.89 -3.53
C ARG A 185 7.24 -5.98 -4.22
N ILE A 186 6.95 -5.06 -5.14
CA ILE A 186 5.69 -5.10 -5.92
C ILE A 186 5.63 -6.36 -6.79
N ASN A 187 6.73 -6.69 -7.48
CA ASN A 187 6.78 -7.89 -8.32
C ASN A 187 6.61 -9.18 -7.49
N VAL A 188 7.19 -9.25 -6.28
CA VAL A 188 7.00 -10.39 -5.37
C VAL A 188 5.53 -10.56 -5.01
N ILE A 189 4.82 -9.48 -4.62
CA ILE A 189 3.39 -9.56 -4.28
C ILE A 189 2.57 -10.02 -5.49
N LYS A 190 2.89 -9.52 -6.68
CA LYS A 190 2.23 -9.92 -7.92
C LYS A 190 2.42 -11.40 -8.21
N ASP A 191 3.66 -11.89 -8.13
CA ASP A 191 4.00 -13.28 -8.40
C ASP A 191 3.35 -14.22 -7.37
N GLU A 192 3.29 -13.82 -6.09
CA GLU A 192 2.59 -14.55 -5.03
C GLU A 192 1.08 -14.63 -5.27
N VAL A 193 0.44 -13.53 -5.65
CA VAL A 193 -1.00 -13.50 -5.97
C VAL A 193 -1.29 -14.40 -7.18
N GLN A 194 -0.50 -14.28 -8.25
CA GLN A 194 -0.64 -15.13 -9.43
C GLN A 194 -0.51 -16.61 -9.06
N ALA A 195 0.58 -16.97 -8.35
CA ALA A 195 0.83 -18.35 -7.93
C ALA A 195 -0.31 -18.89 -7.04
N THR A 196 -0.86 -18.08 -6.14
CA THR A 196 -1.97 -18.47 -5.25
C THR A 196 -3.24 -18.77 -6.04
N VAL A 197 -3.56 -17.95 -7.04
CA VAL A 197 -4.72 -18.20 -7.90
C VAL A 197 -4.49 -19.41 -8.80
N GLU A 198 -3.29 -19.62 -9.34
CA GLU A 198 -2.97 -20.74 -10.25
C GLU A 198 -2.78 -22.09 -9.54
N LYS A 199 -2.55 -22.11 -8.22
CA LYS A 199 -2.26 -23.33 -7.43
C LYS A 199 -3.36 -24.39 -7.47
N GLY A 200 -4.60 -24.02 -7.79
CA GLY A 200 -5.74 -24.94 -7.74
C GLY A 200 -6.81 -24.63 -8.79
N SER A 201 -7.79 -25.52 -8.91
CA SER A 201 -8.91 -25.38 -9.84
C SER A 201 -10.24 -25.07 -9.15
N LYS A 202 -10.33 -25.28 -7.83
CA LYS A 202 -11.50 -24.96 -7.01
C LYS A 202 -11.72 -23.45 -6.93
N ALA A 203 -12.93 -23.01 -6.59
CA ALA A 203 -13.14 -21.60 -6.30
C ALA A 203 -12.27 -21.18 -5.09
N LEU A 204 -11.63 -20.02 -5.14
CA LEU A 204 -10.70 -19.57 -4.11
C LEU A 204 -11.36 -18.51 -3.22
N VAL A 205 -11.26 -18.68 -1.91
CA VAL A 205 -11.65 -17.68 -0.92
C VAL A 205 -10.38 -17.19 -0.23
N LEU A 206 -10.13 -15.89 -0.30
CA LEU A 206 -9.00 -15.22 0.33
C LEU A 206 -9.48 -14.38 1.52
N THR A 207 -8.93 -14.64 2.70
CA THR A 207 -9.29 -13.98 3.97
C THR A 207 -8.15 -13.12 4.51
N GLU A 208 -8.42 -12.27 5.51
CA GLU A 208 -7.46 -11.31 6.07
C GLU A 208 -6.42 -11.95 7.00
N GLY A 209 -6.87 -12.87 7.85
CA GLY A 209 -6.09 -13.41 8.96
C GLY A 209 -5.82 -14.90 8.85
N GLU A 210 -4.70 -15.32 9.44
CA GLU A 210 -4.27 -16.72 9.50
C GLU A 210 -5.30 -17.65 10.18
N THR A 211 -6.09 -17.11 11.12
CA THR A 211 -7.12 -17.88 11.85
C THR A 211 -8.38 -18.13 11.04
N ASP A 212 -8.69 -17.29 10.06
CA ASP A 212 -10.00 -17.27 9.41
C ASP A 212 -10.24 -18.55 8.59
N PRO A 213 -9.27 -19.05 7.79
CA PRO A 213 -9.43 -20.32 7.11
C PRO A 213 -9.71 -21.48 8.07
N ILE A 214 -9.10 -21.46 9.26
CA ILE A 214 -9.27 -22.52 10.27
C ILE A 214 -10.69 -22.47 10.83
N TYR A 215 -11.19 -21.28 11.18
CA TYR A 215 -12.56 -21.11 11.65
C TYR A 215 -13.59 -21.48 10.58
N ILE A 216 -13.43 -20.98 9.35
CA ILE A 216 -14.41 -21.22 8.29
C ILE A 216 -14.47 -22.71 7.93
N ARG A 217 -13.32 -23.38 7.77
CA ARG A 217 -13.31 -24.84 7.49
C ARG A 217 -13.95 -25.63 8.62
N THR A 218 -13.67 -25.25 9.86
CA THR A 218 -14.26 -25.89 11.05
C THR A 218 -15.77 -25.67 11.12
N ALA A 219 -16.23 -24.43 10.89
CA ALA A 219 -17.64 -24.08 10.86
C ALA A 219 -18.39 -24.87 9.79
N LEU A 220 -17.87 -24.90 8.56
CA LEU A 220 -18.46 -25.65 7.47
C LEU A 220 -18.56 -27.16 7.78
N ALA A 221 -17.54 -27.75 8.41
CA ALA A 221 -17.57 -29.14 8.83
C ALA A 221 -18.63 -29.40 9.93
N LEU A 222 -18.66 -28.57 10.97
CA LEU A 222 -19.60 -28.70 12.10
C LEU A 222 -21.05 -28.43 11.70
N LEU A 223 -21.28 -27.56 10.72
CA LEU A 223 -22.60 -27.22 10.19
C LEU A 223 -23.05 -28.15 9.05
N GLY A 224 -22.28 -29.22 8.76
CA GLY A 224 -22.63 -30.22 7.74
C GLY A 224 -22.56 -29.71 6.30
N LYS A 225 -21.81 -28.63 6.04
CA LYS A 225 -21.63 -28.02 4.72
C LYS A 225 -20.40 -28.57 3.98
N THR A 226 -20.28 -29.91 3.96
CA THR A 226 -19.14 -30.61 3.33
C THR A 226 -19.02 -30.35 1.84
N LYS A 227 -20.16 -30.21 1.14
CA LYS A 227 -20.19 -29.87 -0.29
C LYS A 227 -19.48 -28.54 -0.61
N ILE A 228 -19.69 -27.51 0.20
CA ILE A 228 -18.98 -26.23 0.05
C ILE A 228 -17.48 -26.45 0.25
N LEU A 229 -17.10 -27.20 1.29
CA LEU A 229 -15.70 -27.56 1.58
C LEU A 229 -14.99 -28.22 0.39
N ASP A 230 -15.71 -29.05 -0.36
CA ASP A 230 -15.17 -29.76 -1.52
C ASP A 230 -15.00 -28.84 -2.74
N LEU A 231 -15.74 -27.73 -2.81
CA LEU A 231 -15.76 -26.80 -3.94
C LEU A 231 -14.85 -25.58 -3.77
N VAL A 232 -14.37 -25.29 -2.56
CA VAL A 232 -13.54 -24.11 -2.28
C VAL A 232 -12.16 -24.44 -1.71
N ASP A 233 -11.16 -23.67 -2.14
CA ASP A 233 -9.92 -23.47 -1.39
C ASP A 233 -10.09 -22.21 -0.53
N ILE A 234 -9.67 -22.24 0.74
CA ILE A 234 -9.81 -21.11 1.67
C ILE A 234 -8.44 -20.76 2.21
N GLU A 235 -7.82 -19.72 1.70
CA GLU A 235 -6.49 -19.31 2.10
C GLU A 235 -6.56 -17.90 2.70
N TRP A 236 -5.57 -17.53 3.50
CA TRP A 236 -5.44 -16.16 3.97
C TRP A 236 -4.36 -15.44 3.17
N VAL A 237 -4.43 -14.12 3.07
CA VAL A 237 -3.39 -13.34 2.38
C VAL A 237 -2.27 -12.93 3.32
N GLY A 238 -1.05 -13.24 2.89
CA GLY A 238 0.18 -12.88 3.57
C GLY A 238 1.10 -14.06 3.80
N ALA A 239 2.28 -13.78 4.37
CA ALA A 239 3.28 -14.77 4.69
C ALA A 239 3.69 -14.65 6.16
N SER A 240 3.75 -15.79 6.86
CA SER A 240 4.36 -15.85 8.19
C SER A 240 5.88 -15.83 8.03
N VAL A 241 6.54 -14.83 8.61
CA VAL A 241 8.01 -14.71 8.58
C VAL A 241 8.67 -15.31 9.83
N GLY A 242 7.90 -16.01 10.67
CA GLY A 242 8.35 -16.48 11.98
C GLY A 242 8.35 -15.37 13.05
N GLN A 243 8.48 -15.77 14.32
CA GLN A 243 8.43 -14.89 15.50
C GLN A 243 7.12 -14.10 15.68
N GLY A 244 5.99 -14.61 15.16
CA GLY A 244 4.69 -13.94 15.27
C GLY A 244 4.57 -12.66 14.42
N LYS A 245 5.52 -12.42 13.51
CA LYS A 245 5.44 -11.36 12.50
C LYS A 245 4.91 -11.95 11.20
N SER A 246 4.05 -11.20 10.55
CA SER A 246 3.48 -11.55 9.26
C SER A 246 3.60 -10.34 8.32
N ILE A 247 3.88 -10.60 7.04
CA ILE A 247 4.01 -9.54 6.02
C ILE A 247 2.77 -9.61 5.12
N ASN A 248 2.27 -8.44 4.72
CA ASN A 248 1.15 -8.29 3.78
C ASN A 248 -0.15 -8.94 4.27
N THR A 249 -0.52 -8.68 5.52
CA THR A 249 -1.68 -9.30 6.20
C THR A 249 -2.80 -8.31 6.47
N GLY A 250 -3.95 -8.82 6.90
CA GLY A 250 -5.10 -7.98 7.21
C GLY A 250 -5.74 -7.36 5.97
N ASP A 251 -6.52 -6.30 6.20
CA ASP A 251 -7.21 -5.54 5.15
C ASP A 251 -6.25 -4.97 4.09
N SER A 252 -5.04 -4.56 4.50
CA SER A 252 -3.99 -4.09 3.60
C SER A 252 -3.52 -5.16 2.62
N GLY A 253 -3.35 -6.41 3.10
CA GLY A 253 -3.01 -7.57 2.28
C GLY A 253 -4.09 -7.84 1.23
N LEU A 254 -5.36 -7.89 1.65
CA LEU A 254 -6.47 -8.13 0.71
C LEU A 254 -6.64 -6.97 -0.27
N ASN A 255 -6.40 -5.72 0.14
CA ASN A 255 -6.41 -4.57 -0.77
C ASN A 255 -5.33 -4.71 -1.86
N ASN A 256 -4.10 -5.05 -1.48
CA ASN A 256 -3.03 -5.29 -2.44
C ASN A 256 -3.38 -6.43 -3.40
N THR A 257 -3.93 -7.54 -2.89
CA THR A 257 -4.39 -8.64 -3.73
C THR A 257 -5.51 -8.22 -4.69
N ARG A 258 -6.50 -7.47 -4.20
CA ARG A 258 -7.57 -6.91 -5.04
C ARG A 258 -6.98 -6.11 -6.20
N ASP A 259 -6.07 -5.19 -5.89
CA ASP A 259 -5.52 -4.26 -6.89
C ASP A 259 -4.66 -5.02 -7.92
N VAL A 260 -3.92 -6.06 -7.49
CA VAL A 260 -3.23 -6.95 -8.44
C VAL A 260 -4.21 -7.69 -9.36
N LEU A 261 -5.30 -8.24 -8.82
CA LEU A 261 -6.26 -9.07 -9.57
C LEU A 261 -7.14 -8.26 -10.52
N LEU A 262 -7.67 -7.12 -10.08
CA LEU A 262 -8.53 -6.24 -10.89
C LEU A 262 -7.88 -5.81 -12.20
N SER A 263 -6.57 -5.86 -12.19
CA SER A 263 -5.79 -5.25 -13.23
C SER A 263 -4.73 -6.17 -13.82
N ASN A 264 -4.73 -7.42 -13.37
CA ASN A 264 -4.28 -8.53 -14.16
C ASN A 264 -5.45 -9.50 -14.29
N PRO A 265 -6.57 -9.16 -14.97
CA PRO A 265 -7.74 -10.05 -15.05
C PRO A 265 -7.40 -11.44 -15.57
N LYS A 266 -6.35 -11.55 -16.40
CA LYS A 266 -5.78 -12.82 -16.87
C LYS A 266 -5.31 -13.78 -15.77
N PHE A 267 -5.04 -13.28 -14.56
CA PHE A 267 -4.67 -14.10 -13.40
C PHE A 267 -5.88 -14.81 -12.79
N LEU A 268 -7.10 -14.32 -13.04
CA LEU A 268 -8.35 -14.91 -12.56
C LEU A 268 -8.71 -16.15 -13.39
N THR A 269 -7.88 -17.20 -13.28
CA THR A 269 -8.05 -18.51 -13.94
C THR A 269 -9.18 -19.35 -13.32
N ARG A 270 -9.70 -18.94 -12.16
CA ARG A 270 -10.82 -19.53 -11.43
C ARG A 270 -11.62 -18.43 -10.71
N LYS A 271 -12.80 -18.77 -10.19
CA LYS A 271 -13.57 -17.86 -9.33
C LYS A 271 -12.78 -17.54 -8.06
N VAL A 272 -12.68 -16.26 -7.70
CA VAL A 272 -11.99 -15.76 -6.50
C VAL A 272 -12.95 -14.89 -5.68
N LEU A 273 -13.01 -15.11 -4.38
CA LEU A 273 -13.71 -14.29 -3.41
C LEU A 273 -12.69 -13.65 -2.46
N LEU A 274 -12.69 -12.33 -2.36
CA LEU A 274 -12.01 -11.62 -1.28
C LEU A 274 -13.01 -11.40 -0.16
N LEU A 275 -12.78 -12.04 0.98
CA LEU A 275 -13.65 -12.01 2.14
C LEU A 275 -13.01 -11.19 3.26
N TYR A 276 -13.50 -9.98 3.44
CA TYR A 276 -13.01 -9.05 4.45
C TYR A 276 -13.74 -9.21 5.79
N ASP A 277 -13.06 -8.85 6.87
CA ASP A 277 -13.58 -8.82 8.23
C ASP A 277 -14.60 -7.69 8.43
N CYS A 278 -15.42 -7.80 9.48
CA CYS A 278 -16.54 -6.91 9.75
C CYS A 278 -16.14 -5.47 10.13
N ASP A 279 -14.88 -5.25 10.51
CA ASP A 279 -14.37 -3.91 10.84
C ASP A 279 -13.78 -3.16 9.65
N THR A 280 -13.77 -3.79 8.47
CA THR A 280 -13.44 -3.11 7.23
C THR A 280 -14.71 -2.49 6.63
N LYS A 281 -14.67 -1.18 6.31
CA LYS A 281 -15.79 -0.49 5.65
C LYS A 281 -15.83 -0.78 4.14
N LYS A 282 -15.51 -2.00 3.71
CA LYS A 282 -15.42 -2.35 2.29
C LYS A 282 -16.81 -2.56 1.71
N GLN A 283 -17.04 -1.93 0.55
CA GLN A 283 -18.27 -2.13 -0.20
C GLN A 283 -18.19 -3.45 -0.96
N SER A 284 -19.30 -4.18 -1.00
CA SER A 284 -19.40 -5.38 -1.83
C SER A 284 -19.37 -4.98 -3.31
N ALA A 285 -18.67 -5.76 -4.12
CA ALA A 285 -18.54 -5.53 -5.55
C ALA A 285 -18.33 -6.85 -6.29
N ASP A 286 -18.76 -6.88 -7.55
CA ASP A 286 -18.66 -8.04 -8.43
C ASP A 286 -17.93 -7.64 -9.73
N TYR A 287 -16.93 -8.43 -10.10
CA TYR A 287 -16.09 -8.23 -11.29
C TYR A 287 -15.84 -9.60 -11.95
N ASP A 288 -16.61 -10.01 -12.95
CA ASP A 288 -16.48 -11.31 -13.63
C ASP A 288 -16.16 -12.49 -12.68
N ASN A 289 -14.91 -12.96 -12.64
CA ASN A 289 -14.43 -14.06 -11.80
C ASN A 289 -14.01 -13.65 -10.37
N LEU A 290 -14.08 -12.38 -10.01
CA LEU A 290 -13.71 -11.82 -8.71
C LEU A 290 -14.95 -11.25 -8.01
N LYS A 291 -15.26 -11.77 -6.82
CA LYS A 291 -16.25 -11.17 -5.90
C LYS A 291 -15.55 -10.57 -4.69
N ILE A 292 -16.09 -9.46 -4.19
CA ILE A 292 -15.64 -8.80 -2.96
C ILE A 292 -16.82 -8.77 -1.99
N ARG A 293 -16.62 -9.29 -0.78
CA ARG A 293 -17.63 -9.30 0.29
C ARG A 293 -16.99 -8.97 1.64
N SER A 294 -17.79 -8.43 2.54
CA SER A 294 -17.41 -8.23 3.95
C SER A 294 -18.35 -9.02 4.84
N ILE A 295 -17.80 -9.62 5.89
CA ILE A 295 -18.59 -10.31 6.91
C ILE A 295 -19.46 -9.28 7.64
N PRO A 296 -20.80 -9.48 7.73
CA PRO A 296 -21.66 -8.58 8.48
C PRO A 296 -21.29 -8.57 9.96
N ARG A 297 -21.21 -7.37 10.54
CA ARG A 297 -20.95 -7.21 11.96
C ARG A 297 -22.14 -7.69 12.80
N GLN A 298 -21.85 -8.51 13.80
CA GLN A 298 -22.76 -8.84 14.88
C GLN A 298 -22.77 -7.71 15.90
N GLU A 299 -23.88 -6.98 15.93
CA GLU A 299 -24.10 -5.92 16.90
C GLU A 299 -24.24 -6.50 18.32
N ASN A 300 -23.85 -5.73 19.33
CA ASN A 300 -23.88 -6.13 20.75
C ASN A 300 -22.94 -7.30 21.14
N ARG A 301 -21.84 -7.50 20.42
CA ARG A 301 -20.77 -8.42 20.79
C ARG A 301 -19.65 -7.73 21.58
N LYS A 302 -19.01 -8.48 22.49
CA LYS A 302 -17.80 -8.08 23.21
C LYS A 302 -16.64 -7.86 22.24
N ILE A 303 -16.41 -8.80 21.32
CA ILE A 303 -15.43 -8.66 20.24
C ILE A 303 -16.05 -7.86 19.10
N LYS A 304 -15.39 -6.77 18.70
CA LYS A 304 -15.91 -5.80 17.71
C LYS A 304 -15.21 -5.85 16.35
N LYS A 305 -14.16 -6.67 16.23
CA LYS A 305 -13.24 -6.71 15.09
C LYS A 305 -12.90 -8.14 14.74
N GLY A 306 -12.56 -8.38 13.48
CA GLY A 306 -12.20 -9.68 12.98
C GLY A 306 -13.38 -10.65 12.88
N ILE A 307 -13.13 -11.79 12.23
CA ILE A 307 -14.07 -12.92 12.17
C ILE A 307 -14.50 -13.42 13.55
N GLU A 308 -13.71 -13.17 14.60
CA GLU A 308 -14.06 -13.54 15.98
C GLU A 308 -15.31 -12.82 16.50
N ASN A 309 -15.75 -11.73 15.86
CA ASN A 309 -17.04 -11.09 16.15
C ASN A 309 -18.25 -12.03 15.97
N LEU A 310 -18.11 -13.13 15.22
CA LEU A 310 -19.16 -14.14 15.05
C LEU A 310 -19.33 -15.07 16.27
N PHE A 311 -18.42 -15.06 17.24
CA PHE A 311 -18.53 -15.94 18.40
C PHE A 311 -19.33 -15.32 19.55
N PRO A 312 -20.10 -16.12 20.32
CA PRO A 312 -20.77 -15.67 21.54
C PRO A 312 -19.82 -15.15 22.63
N ASP A 313 -20.23 -14.09 23.32
CA ASP A 313 -19.43 -13.38 24.33
C ASP A 313 -18.90 -14.26 25.48
N HIS A 314 -19.68 -15.26 25.88
CA HIS A 314 -19.34 -16.15 26.99
C HIS A 314 -18.11 -17.03 26.71
N LEU A 315 -17.71 -17.18 25.44
CA LEU A 315 -16.52 -17.93 25.03
C LEU A 315 -15.23 -17.17 25.29
N PHE A 316 -15.29 -15.85 25.42
CA PHE A 316 -14.13 -14.99 25.61
C PHE A 316 -13.77 -14.84 27.10
N THR A 317 -13.33 -15.96 27.68
CA THR A 317 -12.88 -16.07 29.07
C THR A 317 -11.50 -15.43 29.29
N LYS A 318 -11.13 -15.21 30.55
CA LYS A 318 -9.88 -14.53 30.94
C LYS A 318 -8.62 -15.24 30.44
N GLU A 319 -8.67 -16.55 30.20
CA GLU A 319 -7.49 -17.35 29.81
C GLU A 319 -6.99 -17.05 28.39
N PHE A 320 -7.81 -16.40 27.56
CA PHE A 320 -7.46 -15.94 26.23
C PHE A 320 -6.96 -14.49 26.19
N TYR A 321 -6.79 -13.86 27.36
CA TYR A 321 -6.27 -12.51 27.46
C TYR A 321 -4.98 -12.51 28.27
N THR A 322 -3.96 -11.86 27.74
CA THR A 322 -2.68 -11.68 28.43
C THR A 322 -2.45 -10.19 28.69
N PRO A 323 -1.92 -9.82 29.87
CA PRO A 323 -1.53 -8.44 30.11
C PRO A 323 -0.44 -8.02 29.14
N LYS A 324 -0.58 -6.83 28.55
CA LYS A 324 0.39 -6.19 27.69
C LYS A 324 0.59 -4.76 28.15
N THR A 325 1.85 -4.38 28.32
CA THR A 325 2.22 -3.01 28.65
C THR A 325 2.31 -2.22 27.36
N LYS A 326 1.58 -1.11 27.26
CA LYS A 326 1.70 -0.13 26.19
C LYS A 326 2.24 1.16 26.78
N ILE A 327 3.39 1.60 26.29
CA ILE A 327 3.93 2.92 26.60
C ILE A 327 3.27 3.89 25.61
N GLY A 328 2.62 4.92 26.12
CA GLY A 328 2.03 5.97 25.30
C GLY A 328 3.06 7.02 24.89
N ASP A 329 2.63 7.94 24.02
CA ASP A 329 3.53 8.88 23.33
C ASP A 329 4.16 9.90 24.29
N TYR A 330 3.59 10.06 25.49
CA TYR A 330 4.11 10.92 26.57
C TYR A 330 4.82 10.12 27.68
N GLY A 331 5.14 8.84 27.42
CA GLY A 331 5.85 7.96 28.35
C GLY A 331 4.96 7.32 29.41
N GLU A 332 3.64 7.52 29.36
CA GLU A 332 2.70 6.90 30.28
C GLU A 332 2.62 5.38 30.07
N VAL A 333 2.52 4.63 31.16
CA VAL A 333 2.50 3.17 31.12
C VAL A 333 1.06 2.69 31.28
N ASN A 334 0.45 2.22 30.19
CA ASN A 334 -0.88 1.63 30.19
C ASN A 334 -0.79 0.09 30.26
N GLN A 335 -1.56 -0.52 31.16
CA GLN A 335 -1.78 -1.96 31.14
C GLN A 335 -3.05 -2.27 30.36
N ILE A 336 -2.89 -2.93 29.21
CA ILE A 336 -4.00 -3.42 28.39
C ILE A 336 -4.04 -4.94 28.41
N GLN A 337 -5.15 -5.51 27.97
CA GLN A 337 -5.28 -6.95 27.76
C GLN A 337 -5.20 -7.24 26.26
N GLU A 338 -4.28 -8.11 25.86
CA GLU A 338 -4.13 -8.59 24.49
C GLU A 338 -4.87 -9.91 24.31
N PHE A 339 -5.76 -9.95 23.34
CA PHE A 339 -6.50 -11.17 23.00
C PHE A 339 -5.61 -12.12 22.19
N GLN A 340 -5.45 -13.35 22.69
CA GLN A 340 -4.63 -14.39 22.11
C GLN A 340 -5.38 -15.14 21.01
N LYS A 341 -5.55 -14.49 19.85
CA LYS A 341 -6.35 -14.98 18.70
C LYS A 341 -6.07 -16.43 18.34
N MET A 342 -4.81 -16.80 18.08
CA MET A 342 -4.45 -18.15 17.65
C MET A 342 -4.69 -19.20 18.75
N ARG A 343 -4.50 -18.83 20.02
CA ARG A 343 -4.81 -19.72 21.16
C ARG A 343 -6.31 -19.98 21.26
N PHE A 344 -7.13 -18.94 21.11
CA PHE A 344 -8.59 -19.08 21.06
C PHE A 344 -9.03 -19.91 19.85
N CYS A 345 -8.44 -19.67 18.67
CA CYS A 345 -8.69 -20.44 17.45
C CYS A 345 -8.43 -21.92 17.65
N THR A 346 -7.26 -22.26 18.20
CA THR A 346 -6.87 -23.64 18.48
C THR A 346 -7.84 -24.30 19.48
N TRP A 347 -8.25 -23.59 20.52
CA TRP A 347 -9.21 -24.12 21.48
C TRP A 347 -10.58 -24.37 20.85
N MET A 348 -11.13 -23.40 20.13
CA MET A 348 -12.43 -23.52 19.44
C MET A 348 -12.42 -24.65 18.42
N CYS A 349 -11.39 -24.70 17.58
CA CYS A 349 -11.36 -25.57 16.40
C CYS A 349 -10.77 -26.95 16.66
N SER A 350 -10.00 -27.16 17.74
CA SER A 350 -9.37 -28.46 18.03
C SER A 350 -9.95 -29.14 19.26
N GLN A 351 -10.34 -28.38 20.29
CA GLN A 351 -10.73 -28.94 21.59
C GLN A 351 -12.25 -28.89 21.80
N LYS A 352 -12.87 -27.71 21.66
CA LYS A 352 -14.29 -27.52 21.97
C LYS A 352 -15.21 -28.06 20.88
N LYS A 353 -15.01 -27.65 19.61
CA LYS A 353 -15.70 -28.18 18.42
C LYS A 353 -17.23 -28.34 18.58
N ASP A 354 -17.90 -27.40 19.23
CA ASP A 354 -19.36 -27.44 19.39
C ASP A 354 -20.01 -26.61 18.27
N ALA A 355 -20.86 -27.25 17.47
CA ALA A 355 -21.55 -26.62 16.34
C ALA A 355 -22.41 -25.42 16.77
N LYS A 356 -22.94 -25.41 18.00
CA LYS A 356 -23.79 -24.31 18.50
C LYS A 356 -23.03 -23.00 18.61
N ASP A 357 -21.73 -23.07 18.89
CA ASP A 357 -20.87 -21.89 19.03
C ASP A 357 -20.48 -21.28 17.68
N PHE A 358 -20.68 -22.03 16.59
CA PHE A 358 -20.47 -21.58 15.21
C PHE A 358 -21.79 -21.18 14.52
N ALA A 359 -22.90 -21.06 15.24
CA ALA A 359 -24.22 -20.79 14.64
C ALA A 359 -24.24 -19.52 13.76
N ASP A 360 -23.54 -18.46 14.16
CA ASP A 360 -23.50 -17.20 13.40
C ASP A 360 -22.58 -17.26 12.18
N PHE A 361 -21.74 -18.30 12.04
CA PHE A 361 -20.99 -18.54 10.79
C PHE A 361 -21.87 -18.88 9.60
N LYS A 362 -23.19 -19.12 9.82
CA LYS A 362 -24.17 -19.20 8.74
C LYS A 362 -24.09 -18.02 7.77
N VAL A 363 -23.72 -16.82 8.23
CA VAL A 363 -23.58 -15.65 7.35
C VAL A 363 -22.47 -15.84 6.33
N ILE A 364 -21.38 -16.53 6.71
CA ILE A 364 -20.30 -16.88 5.78
C ILE A 364 -20.76 -17.98 4.85
N VAL A 365 -21.53 -18.96 5.35
CA VAL A 365 -22.14 -20.00 4.50
C VAL A 365 -23.00 -19.39 3.41
N ASP A 366 -23.83 -18.39 3.75
CA ASP A 366 -24.68 -17.68 2.80
C ASP A 366 -23.86 -16.92 1.76
N ILE A 367 -22.78 -16.23 2.18
CA ILE A 367 -21.83 -15.58 1.27
C ILE A 367 -21.18 -16.59 0.31
N LEU A 368 -20.76 -17.75 0.81
CA LEU A 368 -20.12 -18.78 0.00
C LEU A 368 -21.10 -19.41 -1.00
N ASN A 369 -22.36 -19.62 -0.61
CA ASN A 369 -23.39 -20.10 -1.53
C ASN A 369 -23.67 -19.09 -2.66
N ASP A 370 -23.82 -17.80 -2.33
CA ASP A 370 -23.94 -16.73 -3.35
C ASP A 370 -22.73 -16.69 -4.28
N PHE A 371 -21.52 -16.84 -3.73
CA PHE A 371 -20.29 -16.86 -4.51
C PHE A 371 -20.23 -18.06 -5.48
N LEU A 372 -20.64 -19.24 -5.01
CA LEU A 372 -20.65 -20.46 -5.81
C LEU A 372 -21.84 -20.53 -6.79
N ASN A 373 -22.86 -19.69 -6.61
CA ASN A 373 -24.18 -19.77 -7.25
C ASN A 373 -24.94 -21.06 -6.90
N GLU A 374 -24.78 -21.57 -5.68
CA GLU A 374 -25.60 -22.68 -5.18
C GLU A 374 -26.83 -22.13 -4.46
N SER A 375 -28.03 -22.55 -4.87
CA SER A 375 -29.25 -22.29 -4.12
C SER A 375 -29.21 -23.01 -2.77
N LEU A 376 -29.60 -22.30 -1.70
CA LEU A 376 -29.74 -22.82 -0.34
C LEU A 376 -30.78 -23.97 -0.31
N GLU A 377 -30.33 -25.21 -0.47
CA GLU A 377 -31.11 -26.41 -0.11
C GLU A 377 -30.86 -26.84 1.34
#